data_AF-H0EIE8-F1
#
_entry.id   AF-H0EIE8-F1
#
_cell.length_a   1.000
_cell.length_b   1.000
_cell.length_c   1.000
_cell.angle_alpha   90.00
_cell.angle_beta   90.00
_cell.angle_gamma   90.00
#
_symmetry.space_group_name_H-M   'P 1'
#
loop_
_entity.id
_entity.type
_entity.pdbx_description
1 polymer ?
#
loop_
_entity_poly.entity_id
_entity_poly.type
_entity_poly.pdbx_seq_one_letter_code
_entity_poly.pdbx_strand_id
1 'polypeptide(L)'
;MRAYWYDNQAGDQRLPHDSGRSVDPQYLSNLGVLYYHLSDEEDVNKLASERSYKNRDVITVSPEKMGDIYEEKVKSFFHEHLHEDEEIRYIRDGAGFFDVRSEGDEWVRIFLEKDDLIVGFLWCDEYTGLIWG
;
A
#
# COMPACT_ATOMS: atom_id res chain seq x y z
N MET A 1 -10.50 3.70 0.10
CA MET A 1 -9.89 2.77 -0.89
C MET A 1 -10.64 2.65 -2.23
N ARG A 2 -9.89 2.76 -3.34
CA ARG A 2 -10.34 2.46 -4.71
C ARG A 2 -9.31 1.54 -5.38
N ALA A 3 -9.76 0.45 -6.01
CA ALA A 3 -8.88 -0.47 -6.74
C ALA A 3 -9.25 -0.57 -8.22
N TYR A 4 -8.25 -0.66 -9.09
CA TYR A 4 -8.43 -0.69 -10.54
C TYR A 4 -7.23 -1.34 -11.23
N TRP A 5 -7.41 -1.79 -12.47
CA TRP A 5 -6.31 -2.33 -13.25
C TRP A 5 -5.39 -1.20 -13.73
N TYR A 6 -4.09 -1.42 -13.61
CA TYR A 6 -3.05 -0.47 -14.06
C TYR A 6 -3.02 -0.36 -15.59
N ASP A 7 -2.76 0.82 -16.13
CA ASP A 7 -2.78 1.07 -17.59
C ASP A 7 -1.50 0.65 -18.33
N ASN A 8 -0.44 0.32 -17.61
CA ASN A 8 0.89 -0.05 -18.11
C ASN A 8 1.55 0.99 -19.04
N GLN A 9 1.10 2.25 -18.98
CA GLN A 9 1.73 3.31 -19.74
C GLN A 9 3.06 3.69 -19.11
N ALA A 10 4.05 4.02 -19.95
CA ALA A 10 5.29 4.60 -19.47
C ALA A 10 5.03 5.99 -18.89
N GLY A 11 5.65 6.33 -17.77
CA GLY A 11 5.44 7.61 -17.12
C GLY A 11 5.98 7.65 -15.70
N ASP A 12 5.61 8.72 -14.99
CA ASP A 12 5.84 8.82 -13.56
C ASP A 12 4.85 7.91 -12.83
N GLN A 13 5.39 6.87 -12.18
CA GLN A 13 4.64 5.84 -11.48
C GLN A 13 3.75 6.39 -10.36
N ARG A 14 4.03 7.60 -9.88
CA ARG A 14 3.23 8.32 -8.88
C ARG A 14 1.90 8.83 -9.42
N LEU A 15 1.68 8.78 -10.74
CA LEU A 15 0.41 9.16 -11.35
C LEU A 15 -0.64 8.04 -11.19
N PRO A 16 -1.94 8.33 -11.34
CA PRO A 16 -2.97 7.31 -11.12
C PRO A 16 -2.85 6.05 -11.98
N HIS A 17 -2.44 6.16 -13.26
CA HIS A 17 -2.34 5.01 -14.17
C HIS A 17 -3.61 4.13 -14.23
N ASP A 18 -4.78 4.78 -14.21
CA ASP A 18 -6.08 4.12 -14.17
C ASP A 18 -6.53 3.70 -15.58
N SER A 19 -6.63 2.39 -15.83
CA SER A 19 -7.10 1.86 -17.12
C SER A 19 -8.61 2.05 -17.36
N GLY A 20 -9.36 2.53 -16.36
CA GLY A 20 -10.82 2.61 -16.37
C GLY A 20 -11.53 1.29 -16.05
N ARG A 21 -10.77 0.20 -15.83
CA ARG A 21 -11.30 -1.09 -15.39
C ARG A 21 -11.23 -1.16 -13.86
N SER A 22 -12.39 -1.05 -13.18
CA SER A 22 -12.46 -1.18 -11.73
C SER A 22 -12.21 -2.62 -11.26
N VAL A 23 -11.65 -2.77 -10.07
CA VAL A 23 -11.51 -4.06 -9.39
C VAL A 23 -12.50 -4.14 -8.23
N ASP A 24 -13.20 -5.26 -8.12
CA ASP A 24 -14.08 -5.54 -6.98
C ASP A 24 -13.23 -5.73 -5.71
N PRO A 25 -13.51 -5.03 -4.60
CA PRO A 25 -12.82 -5.26 -3.33
C PRO A 25 -12.80 -6.73 -2.89
N GLN A 26 -13.83 -7.52 -3.21
CA GLN A 26 -13.86 -8.95 -2.91
C GLN A 26 -12.79 -9.74 -3.66
N TYR A 27 -12.39 -9.28 -4.85
CA TYR A 27 -11.30 -9.88 -5.63
C TYR A 27 -9.95 -9.72 -4.93
N LEU A 28 -9.73 -8.58 -4.27
CA LEU A 28 -8.49 -8.33 -3.52
C LEU A 28 -8.31 -9.36 -2.39
N SER A 29 -9.39 -9.73 -1.71
CA SER A 29 -9.34 -10.79 -0.69
C SER A 29 -8.95 -12.16 -1.26
N ASN A 30 -9.35 -12.47 -2.51
CA ASN A 30 -8.92 -13.71 -3.18
C ASN A 30 -7.42 -13.68 -3.53
N LEU A 31 -6.84 -12.50 -3.74
CA LEU A 31 -5.39 -12.30 -3.89
C LEU A 31 -4.64 -12.29 -2.55
N GLY A 32 -5.32 -12.52 -1.43
CA GLY A 32 -4.71 -12.47 -0.10
C GLY A 32 -4.48 -11.05 0.43
N VAL A 33 -5.08 -10.03 -0.20
CA VAL A 33 -5.03 -8.64 0.27
C VAL A 33 -6.21 -8.38 1.20
N LEU A 34 -5.92 -7.98 2.44
CA LEU A 34 -6.92 -7.56 3.41
C LEU A 34 -6.93 -6.04 3.52
N TYR A 35 -8.12 -5.47 3.63
CA TYR A 35 -8.33 -4.04 3.75
C TYR A 35 -9.22 -3.73 4.95
N TYR A 36 -8.88 -2.68 5.67
CA TYR A 36 -9.65 -2.12 6.76
C TYR A 36 -9.65 -0.61 6.65
N HIS A 37 -10.77 0.03 7.02
CA HIS A 37 -10.82 1.46 7.25
C HIS A 37 -10.95 1.70 8.75
N LEU A 38 -9.91 2.24 9.37
CA LEU A 38 -9.76 2.38 10.82
C LEU A 38 -9.43 3.83 11.15
N SER A 39 -10.44 4.62 11.50
CA SER A 39 -10.26 6.04 11.85
C SER A 39 -9.66 6.27 13.24
N ASP A 40 -9.58 5.21 14.06
CA ASP A 40 -9.03 5.26 15.42
C ASP A 40 -7.81 4.34 15.52
N GLU A 41 -6.71 4.86 16.06
CA GLU A 41 -5.50 4.07 16.32
C GLU A 41 -5.75 2.95 17.36
N GLU A 42 -6.76 3.08 18.22
CA GLU A 42 -7.16 2.00 19.12
C GLU A 42 -7.61 0.75 18.35
N ASP A 43 -8.32 0.91 17.23
CA ASP A 43 -8.76 -0.21 16.42
C ASP A 43 -7.60 -0.86 15.64
N VAL A 44 -6.62 -0.06 15.23
CA VAL A 44 -5.34 -0.57 14.68
C VAL A 44 -4.61 -1.42 15.72
N ASN A 45 -4.55 -0.96 16.97
CA ASN A 45 -3.89 -1.70 18.06
C ASN A 45 -4.62 -3.01 18.40
N LYS A 46 -5.97 -3.03 18.32
CA LYS A 46 -6.75 -4.26 18.48
C LYS A 46 -6.42 -5.27 17.38
N LEU A 47 -6.44 -4.83 16.11
CA LEU A 47 -6.09 -5.69 14.98
C LEU A 47 -4.66 -6.24 15.10
N ALA A 48 -3.70 -5.39 15.46
CA ALA A 48 -2.31 -5.79 15.68
C ALA A 48 -2.19 -6.85 16.78
N SER A 49 -2.95 -6.71 17.87
CA SER A 49 -2.97 -7.68 18.96
C SER A 49 -3.61 -9.01 18.54
N GLU A 50 -4.73 -8.97 17.83
CA GLU A 50 -5.44 -10.16 17.32
C GLU A 50 -4.58 -10.96 16.33
N ARG A 51 -3.82 -10.25 15.49
CA ARG A 51 -2.91 -10.85 14.49
C ARG A 51 -1.49 -11.06 14.99
N SER A 52 -1.22 -10.75 16.26
CA SER A 52 0.09 -10.93 16.90
C SER A 52 1.26 -10.18 16.22
N TYR A 53 1.00 -8.99 15.66
CA TYR A 53 2.04 -8.11 15.13
C TYR A 53 2.90 -7.55 16.27
N LYS A 54 4.23 -7.59 16.11
CA LYS A 54 5.17 -7.36 17.22
C LYS A 54 5.94 -6.06 17.07
N ASN A 55 6.19 -5.64 15.85
CA ASN A 55 7.01 -4.47 15.54
C ASN A 55 6.13 -3.38 14.92
N ARG A 56 6.44 -2.12 15.26
CA ARG A 56 5.78 -0.91 14.74
C ARG A 56 6.82 0.17 14.47
N ASP A 57 6.77 0.77 13.31
CA ASP A 57 7.52 1.97 12.96
C ASP A 57 6.65 2.97 12.18
N VAL A 58 6.96 4.25 12.30
CA VAL A 58 6.30 5.32 11.54
C VAL A 58 7.31 5.87 10.54
N ILE A 59 6.92 5.93 9.26
CA ILE A 59 7.71 6.60 8.22
C ILE A 59 6.90 7.73 7.58
N THR A 60 7.61 8.77 7.14
CA THR A 60 7.04 9.87 6.36
C THR A 60 7.78 9.95 5.04
N VAL A 61 7.13 9.51 3.96
CA VAL A 61 7.69 9.54 2.61
C VAL A 61 7.33 10.88 1.96
N SER A 62 8.29 11.82 1.92
CA SER A 62 8.12 13.10 1.23
C SER A 62 9.47 13.71 0.87
N PRO A 63 9.56 14.55 -0.18
CA PRO A 63 10.79 15.27 -0.51
C PRO A 63 11.33 16.09 0.66
N GLU A 64 10.46 16.75 1.44
CA GLU A 64 10.88 17.58 2.58
C GLU A 64 11.54 16.76 3.70
N LYS A 65 10.98 15.58 4.02
CA LYS A 65 11.48 14.76 5.13
C LYS A 65 12.64 13.85 4.74
N MET A 66 12.72 13.45 3.48
CA MET A 66 13.74 12.52 3.00
C MET A 66 14.89 13.22 2.26
N GLY A 67 14.73 14.45 1.77
CA GLY A 67 15.77 15.15 1.02
C GLY A 67 16.22 14.37 -0.21
N ASP A 68 17.53 14.31 -0.45
CA ASP A 68 18.10 13.75 -1.68
C ASP A 68 17.82 12.25 -1.86
N ILE A 69 17.62 11.49 -0.77
CA ILE A 69 17.35 10.04 -0.84
C ILE A 69 15.91 9.71 -1.26
N TYR A 70 15.02 10.71 -1.30
CA TYR A 70 13.61 10.51 -1.62
C TYR A 70 13.42 9.82 -2.97
N GLU A 71 14.06 10.34 -4.04
CA GLU A 71 13.91 9.79 -5.39
C GLU A 71 14.46 8.36 -5.52
N GLU A 72 15.53 8.05 -4.80
CA GLU A 72 16.06 6.67 -4.75
C GLU A 72 15.12 5.74 -4.00
N LYS A 73 14.51 6.23 -2.90
CA LYS A 73 13.58 5.42 -2.11
C LYS A 73 12.26 5.15 -2.80
N VAL A 74 11.63 6.16 -3.42
CA VAL A 74 10.43 5.96 -4.23
C VAL A 74 10.70 4.94 -5.34
N LYS A 75 11.84 5.04 -6.05
CA LYS A 75 12.20 4.02 -7.04
C LYS A 75 12.35 2.63 -6.42
N SER A 76 12.96 2.52 -5.24
CA SER A 76 13.15 1.21 -4.59
C SER A 76 11.83 0.58 -4.14
N PHE A 77 10.86 1.38 -3.70
CA PHE A 77 9.54 0.91 -3.30
C PHE A 77 8.71 0.44 -4.51
N PHE A 78 8.83 1.14 -5.65
CA PHE A 78 8.15 0.78 -6.89
C PHE A 78 8.74 -0.45 -7.61
N HIS A 79 10.01 -0.82 -7.36
CA HIS A 79 10.55 -2.04 -7.97
C HIS A 79 9.83 -3.26 -7.38
N GLU A 80 9.31 -4.14 -8.24
CA GLU A 80 8.67 -5.39 -7.82
C GLU A 80 9.59 -6.21 -6.89
N HIS A 81 9.14 -6.50 -5.67
CA HIS A 81 9.90 -7.23 -4.66
C HIS A 81 8.97 -7.99 -3.71
N LEU A 82 9.30 -9.23 -3.35
CA LEU A 82 8.53 -10.09 -2.43
C LEU A 82 9.10 -10.06 -1.02
N HIS A 83 8.23 -10.03 -0.01
CA HIS A 83 8.59 -10.27 1.39
C HIS A 83 8.15 -11.67 1.83
N GLU A 84 8.94 -12.30 2.71
CA GLU A 84 8.56 -13.59 3.31
C GLU A 84 7.43 -13.44 4.35
N ASP A 85 7.34 -12.26 4.96
CA ASP A 85 6.33 -11.89 5.97
C ASP A 85 5.24 -11.00 5.36
N GLU A 86 4.11 -10.85 6.07
CA GLU A 86 3.05 -9.91 5.69
C GLU A 86 3.58 -8.46 5.70
N GLU A 87 3.30 -7.72 4.64
CA GLU A 87 3.47 -6.27 4.59
C GLU A 87 2.20 -5.59 5.09
N ILE A 88 2.28 -4.92 6.25
CA ILE A 88 1.16 -4.19 6.85
C ILE A 88 1.44 -2.70 6.80
N ARG A 89 0.46 -1.93 6.33
CA ARG A 89 0.57 -0.50 6.11
C ARG A 89 -0.70 0.20 6.55
N TYR A 90 -0.57 1.12 7.49
CA TYR A 90 -1.67 1.97 7.95
C TYR A 90 -1.37 3.43 7.64
N ILE A 91 -2.23 4.08 6.86
CA ILE A 91 -2.03 5.44 6.36
C ILE A 91 -2.50 6.45 7.41
N ARG A 92 -1.57 7.24 7.95
CA ARG A 92 -1.90 8.28 8.96
C ARG A 92 -2.18 9.63 8.33
N ASP A 93 -1.52 9.92 7.20
CA ASP A 93 -1.68 11.16 6.45
C ASP A 93 -1.19 10.99 5.01
N GLY A 94 -1.68 11.85 4.12
CA GLY A 94 -1.44 11.76 2.68
C GLY A 94 -2.21 10.61 2.03
N ALA A 95 -1.71 10.18 0.87
CA ALA A 95 -2.28 9.10 0.08
C ALA A 95 -1.21 8.48 -0.81
N GLY A 96 -1.44 7.24 -1.23
CA GLY A 96 -0.52 6.45 -2.05
C GLY A 96 -1.18 5.30 -2.78
N PHE A 97 -0.33 4.52 -3.43
CA PHE A 97 -0.70 3.33 -4.17
C PHE A 97 -0.10 2.08 -3.54
N PHE A 98 -0.83 0.98 -3.65
CA PHE A 98 -0.37 -0.35 -3.29
C PHE A 98 -0.76 -1.24 -4.46
N ASP A 99 0.22 -1.63 -5.28
CA ASP A 99 -0.05 -2.40 -6.50
C ASP A 99 0.04 -3.90 -6.18
N VAL A 100 -0.66 -4.78 -6.87
CA VAL A 100 -0.50 -6.24 -6.66
C VAL A 100 -0.63 -6.96 -7.97
N ARG A 101 0.00 -8.13 -8.06
CA ARG A 101 -0.21 -9.05 -9.18
C ARG A 101 -1.52 -9.79 -9.00
N SER A 102 -2.34 -9.77 -10.04
CA SER A 102 -3.50 -10.65 -10.16
C SER A 102 -3.10 -12.10 -10.49
N GLU A 103 -4.06 -13.02 -10.44
CA GLU A 103 -3.88 -14.41 -10.90
C GLU A 103 -3.47 -14.51 -12.38
N GLY A 104 -3.81 -13.51 -13.19
CA GLY A 104 -3.49 -13.42 -14.62
C GLY A 104 -2.19 -12.68 -14.94
N ASP A 105 -1.36 -12.39 -13.93
CA ASP A 105 -0.12 -11.61 -14.06
C ASP A 105 -0.32 -10.16 -14.56
N GLU A 106 -1.53 -9.62 -14.41
CA GLU A 106 -1.83 -8.20 -14.63
C GLU A 106 -1.71 -7.40 -13.31
N TRP A 107 -1.28 -6.14 -13.42
CA TRP A 107 -1.19 -5.19 -12.30
C TRP A 107 -2.54 -4.63 -11.87
N VAL A 108 -2.83 -4.73 -10.57
CA VAL A 108 -3.96 -4.07 -9.89
C VAL A 108 -3.40 -2.99 -8.98
N ARG A 109 -3.86 -1.74 -9.14
CA ARG A 109 -3.49 -0.61 -8.32
C ARG A 109 -4.57 -0.31 -7.28
N ILE A 110 -4.16 -0.16 -6.02
CA ILE A 110 -5.04 0.15 -4.90
C ILE A 110 -4.65 1.53 -4.37
N PHE A 111 -5.54 2.50 -4.52
CA PHE A 111 -5.38 3.83 -3.94
C PHE A 111 -5.81 3.79 -2.47
N LEU A 112 -4.89 4.21 -1.60
CA LEU A 112 -5.04 4.26 -0.15
C LEU A 112 -4.85 5.70 0.32
N GLU A 113 -5.70 6.12 1.23
CA GLU A 113 -5.64 7.44 1.85
C GLU A 113 -5.71 7.31 3.37
N LYS A 114 -5.66 8.43 4.08
CA LYS A 114 -5.75 8.46 5.54
C LYS A 114 -6.83 7.51 6.09
N ASP A 115 -6.47 6.81 7.15
CA ASP A 115 -7.28 5.84 7.90
C ASP A 115 -7.48 4.50 7.16
N ASP A 116 -6.95 4.34 5.95
CA ASP A 116 -6.88 3.03 5.28
C ASP A 116 -5.72 2.18 5.86
N LEU A 117 -6.01 0.91 6.14
CA LEU A 117 -5.04 -0.12 6.50
C LEU A 117 -5.10 -1.25 5.47
N ILE A 118 -3.95 -1.64 4.96
CA ILE A 118 -3.81 -2.77 4.05
C ILE A 118 -2.83 -3.81 4.63
N VAL A 119 -3.16 -5.08 4.42
CA VAL A 119 -2.29 -6.23 4.70
C VAL A 119 -2.17 -7.01 3.41
N GLY A 120 -0.95 -7.28 2.96
CA GLY A 120 -0.70 -8.09 1.77
C GLY A 120 0.73 -8.56 1.73
N PHE A 121 1.10 -9.37 0.75
CA PHE A 121 2.47 -9.88 0.64
C PHE A 121 3.39 -9.00 -0.22
N LEU A 122 2.92 -7.84 -0.70
CA LEU A 122 3.60 -7.08 -1.75
C LEU A 122 3.08 -5.64 -1.95
N TRP A 123 4.00 -4.67 -2.12
CA TRP A 123 3.91 -3.30 -2.70
C TRP A 123 3.61 -2.10 -1.82
N CYS A 124 4.18 -0.94 -2.18
CA CYS A 124 3.77 0.38 -1.69
C CYS A 124 4.42 1.46 -2.57
N ASP A 125 3.69 2.52 -2.91
CA ASP A 125 4.22 3.82 -3.32
C ASP A 125 3.50 4.96 -2.57
N GLU A 126 4.31 5.82 -1.94
CA GLU A 126 4.02 7.12 -1.28
C GLU A 126 2.94 7.18 -0.20
N TYR A 127 3.31 7.31 1.08
CA TYR A 127 2.43 7.84 2.13
C TYR A 127 3.18 8.16 3.43
N THR A 128 2.49 8.80 4.38
CA THR A 128 2.91 8.82 5.78
C THR A 128 2.26 7.64 6.49
N GLY A 129 3.03 6.57 6.69
CA GLY A 129 2.50 5.27 7.09
C GLY A 129 3.12 4.74 8.37
N LEU A 130 2.33 3.96 9.09
CA LEU A 130 2.83 3.01 10.07
C LEU A 130 3.10 1.68 9.37
N ILE A 131 4.31 1.18 9.53
CA ILE A 131 4.71 -0.16 9.13
C ILE A 131 4.63 -1.05 10.38
N TRP A 132 4.04 -2.23 10.22
CA TRP A 132 4.11 -3.29 11.22
C TRP A 132 4.82 -4.51 10.64
N GLY A 133 5.59 -5.20 11.48
CA GLY A 133 6.23 -6.48 11.17
C GLY A 133 6.49 -7.31 12.42
#